data_AF-A0A925C077-F1
#
_entry.id   AF-A0A925C077-F1
#
_cell.length_a   1.000
_cell.length_b   1.000
_cell.length_c   1.000
_cell.angle_alpha   90.00
_cell.angle_beta   90.00
_cell.angle_gamma   90.00
#
_symmetry.space_group_name_H-M   'P 1'
#
loop_
_entity.id
_entity.type
_entity.pdbx_description
1 polymer ?
#
loop_
_entity_poly.entity_id
_entity_poly.type
_entity_poly.pdbx_seq_one_letter_code
_entity_poly.pdbx_strand_id
1 'polypeptide(L)'
;MKKTVFPARFRIFLLFTILTLSIGCNKIEWGDLFDHPKENGSAMNEKADVAVDWYKMQLGIILFNPASTPSSNRSFSYTGISLYEAVRMGIPNSVSLSKRLNQMPEMPSPEKNKEYSVQTAANAAMASITRSLFTGANDANKISIDSLENAYNNRLKLTVSSSVFERSQTFGRKIALAVFEWSKSDKF
;
A
#
# COMPACT_ATOMS: atom_id res chain seq x y z
N MET A 1 34.41 -39.35 -43.41
CA MET A 1 33.24 -38.59 -42.91
C MET A 1 32.33 -39.50 -42.10
N LYS A 2 32.32 -39.41 -40.76
CA LYS A 2 31.38 -40.15 -39.90
C LYS A 2 30.16 -39.27 -39.66
N LYS A 3 28.98 -39.69 -40.15
CA LYS A 3 27.70 -39.01 -39.87
C LYS A 3 27.29 -39.33 -38.44
N THR A 4 27.27 -38.34 -37.56
CA THR A 4 26.77 -38.46 -36.19
C THR A 4 25.24 -38.51 -36.20
N VAL A 5 24.68 -39.71 -36.07
CA VAL A 5 23.23 -39.92 -35.96
C VAL A 5 22.86 -39.85 -34.48
N PHE A 6 22.22 -38.75 -34.06
CA PHE A 6 21.72 -38.62 -32.69
C PHE A 6 20.61 -39.66 -32.40
N PRO A 7 20.65 -40.35 -31.25
CA PRO A 7 19.69 -41.39 -30.91
C PRO A 7 18.28 -40.82 -30.76
N ALA A 8 17.26 -41.57 -31.21
CA ALA A 8 15.85 -41.13 -31.23
C ALA A 8 15.34 -40.62 -29.87
N ARG A 9 15.85 -41.18 -28.76
CA ARG A 9 15.51 -40.75 -27.39
C ARG A 9 15.98 -39.32 -27.07
N PHE A 10 17.12 -38.90 -27.63
CA PHE A 10 17.62 -37.53 -27.47
C PHE A 10 16.76 -36.52 -28.26
N ARG A 11 16.26 -36.92 -29.44
CA ARG A 11 15.35 -36.10 -30.24
C ARG A 11 13.99 -35.89 -29.56
N ILE A 12 13.46 -36.93 -28.91
CA ILE A 12 12.21 -36.85 -28.15
C ILE A 12 12.37 -35.94 -26.94
N PHE A 13 13.49 -36.04 -26.21
CA PHE A 13 13.75 -35.18 -25.06
C PHE A 13 13.88 -33.71 -25.48
N LEU A 14 14.60 -33.43 -26.58
CA LEU A 14 14.75 -32.07 -27.13
C LEU A 14 13.40 -31.48 -27.58
N LEU A 15 12.53 -32.29 -28.18
CA LEU A 15 11.18 -31.86 -28.59
C LEU A 15 10.29 -31.55 -27.37
N PHE A 16 10.38 -32.34 -26.29
CA PHE A 16 9.65 -32.07 -25.06
C PHE A 16 10.13 -30.79 -24.35
N THR A 17 11.45 -30.54 -24.29
CA THR A 17 12.00 -29.32 -23.70
C THR A 17 11.62 -28.06 -24.49
N ILE A 18 11.62 -28.14 -25.82
CA ILE A 18 11.16 -27.04 -26.69
C ILE A 18 9.66 -26.77 -26.48
N LEU A 19 8.84 -27.83 -26.41
CA LEU A 19 7.38 -27.69 -26.22
C LEU A 19 7.04 -27.01 -24.87
N THR A 20 7.76 -27.34 -23.80
CA THR A 20 7.58 -26.70 -22.48
C THR A 20 8.03 -25.24 -22.44
N LEU A 21 9.01 -24.84 -23.27
CA LEU A 21 9.47 -23.45 -23.37
C LEU A 21 8.50 -22.57 -24.17
N SER A 22 7.77 -23.13 -25.13
CA SER A 22 6.79 -22.39 -25.96
C SER A 22 5.43 -22.11 -25.28
N ILE A 23 5.12 -22.74 -24.14
CA ILE A 23 3.88 -22.46 -23.38
C ILE A 23 4.13 -21.40 -22.28
N GLY A 24 5.38 -20.99 -22.06
CA GLY A 24 5.77 -20.09 -20.99
C GLY A 24 5.57 -18.58 -21.25
N CYS A 25 5.03 -18.16 -22.40
CA CYS A 25 4.86 -16.73 -22.67
C CYS A 25 3.71 -16.44 -23.63
N ASN A 26 2.48 -16.59 -23.12
CA ASN A 26 1.43 -15.65 -23.50
C ASN A 26 1.29 -14.70 -22.32
N LYS A 27 1.63 -13.41 -22.51
CA LYS A 27 1.18 -12.36 -21.61
C LYS A 27 -0.34 -12.40 -21.68
N ILE A 28 -0.96 -12.91 -20.63
CA ILE A 28 -2.39 -12.68 -20.41
C ILE A 28 -2.50 -11.19 -20.15
N GLU A 29 -2.98 -10.43 -21.13
CA GLU A 29 -3.47 -9.09 -20.87
C GLU A 29 -4.74 -9.25 -20.04
N TRP A 30 -4.58 -9.10 -18.71
CA TRP A 30 -5.65 -9.25 -17.72
C TRP A 30 -6.83 -8.28 -17.92
N GLY A 31 -6.76 -7.38 -18.90
CA GLY A 31 -7.81 -6.42 -19.25
C GLY A 31 -9.00 -7.02 -19.99
N ASP A 32 -8.83 -8.14 -20.70
CA ASP A 32 -9.89 -8.64 -21.61
C ASP A 32 -10.84 -9.67 -20.97
N LEU A 33 -10.58 -10.09 -19.72
CA LEU A 33 -11.41 -11.08 -19.00
C LEU A 33 -12.40 -10.47 -18.02
N PHE A 34 -12.32 -9.15 -17.78
CA PHE A 34 -13.16 -8.47 -16.81
C PHE A 34 -13.62 -7.14 -17.36
N ASP A 35 -14.90 -7.09 -17.76
CA ASP A 35 -15.61 -5.84 -18.01
C ASP A 35 -15.75 -5.10 -16.68
N HIS A 36 -14.76 -4.26 -16.37
CA HIS A 36 -14.76 -3.43 -15.18
C HIS A 36 -15.53 -2.14 -15.49
N PRO A 37 -16.57 -1.81 -14.70
CA PRO A 37 -17.11 -0.45 -14.74
C PRO A 37 -15.96 0.50 -14.47
N LYS A 38 -15.85 1.57 -15.26
CA LYS A 38 -14.93 2.68 -14.97
C LYS A 38 -15.36 3.32 -13.65
N GLU A 39 -14.87 2.81 -12.54
CA GLU A 39 -15.00 3.46 -11.24
C GLU A 39 -13.96 4.58 -11.17
N ASN A 40 -14.44 5.81 -11.26
CA ASN A 40 -13.64 6.99 -10.94
C ASN A 40 -13.08 6.81 -9.52
N GLY A 41 -11.75 6.88 -9.34
CA GLY A 41 -11.10 6.81 -8.02
C GLY A 41 -10.47 5.46 -7.62
N SER A 42 -10.22 4.53 -8.56
CA SER A 42 -9.43 3.34 -8.26
C SER A 42 -8.00 3.71 -7.84
N ALA A 43 -7.53 3.17 -6.71
CA ALA A 43 -6.15 3.33 -6.23
C ALA A 43 -5.10 2.89 -7.25
N MET A 44 -5.48 2.01 -8.20
CA MET A 44 -4.62 1.56 -9.30
C MET A 44 -4.28 2.67 -10.30
N ASN A 45 -5.11 3.70 -10.39
CA ASN A 45 -4.93 4.82 -11.30
C ASN A 45 -4.34 6.07 -10.61
N GLU A 46 -4.13 5.99 -9.29
CA GLU A 46 -3.60 7.09 -8.51
C GLU A 46 -2.07 7.09 -8.52
N LYS A 47 -1.48 8.30 -8.50
CA LYS A 47 -0.03 8.43 -8.34
C LYS A 47 0.39 8.02 -6.92
N ALA A 48 1.53 7.36 -6.83
CA ALA A 48 2.10 6.92 -5.54
C ALA A 48 2.72 8.07 -4.71
N ASP A 49 2.65 9.33 -5.18
CA ASP A 49 3.31 10.50 -4.59
C ASP A 49 3.06 10.62 -3.08
N VAL A 50 1.80 10.47 -2.63
CA VAL A 50 1.44 10.53 -1.19
C VAL A 50 2.26 9.53 -0.39
N ALA A 51 2.27 8.27 -0.82
CA ALA A 51 3.00 7.21 -0.12
C ALA A 51 4.51 7.46 -0.14
N VAL A 52 5.05 7.80 -1.32
CA VAL A 52 6.49 8.04 -1.51
C VAL A 52 6.98 9.18 -0.62
N ASP A 53 6.27 10.30 -0.58
CA ASP A 53 6.70 11.47 0.20
C ASP A 53 6.59 11.24 1.71
N TRP A 54 5.57 10.52 2.18
CA TRP A 54 5.47 10.12 3.58
C TRP A 54 6.61 9.18 3.99
N TYR A 55 6.97 8.20 3.16
CA TYR A 55 8.12 7.34 3.45
C TYR A 55 9.44 8.10 3.42
N LYS A 56 9.64 9.04 2.48
CA LYS A 56 10.82 9.92 2.47
C LYS A 56 10.93 10.74 3.75
N MET A 57 9.81 11.29 4.22
CA MET A 57 9.76 12.02 5.49
C MET A 57 10.16 11.13 6.67
N GLN A 58 9.56 9.94 6.78
CA GLN A 58 9.89 8.98 7.86
C GLN A 58 11.37 8.54 7.83
N LEU A 59 11.92 8.30 6.63
CA LEU A 59 13.34 8.00 6.45
C LEU A 59 14.21 9.17 6.94
N GLY A 60 13.84 10.41 6.61
CA GLY A 60 14.51 11.61 7.12
C GLY A 60 14.51 11.67 8.64
N ILE A 61 13.36 11.44 9.28
CA ILE A 61 13.25 11.41 10.75
C ILE A 61 14.23 10.40 11.36
N ILE A 62 14.29 9.17 10.82
CA ILE A 62 15.15 8.09 11.32
C ILE A 62 16.64 8.40 11.12
N LEU A 63 17.01 8.97 9.95
CA LEU A 63 18.40 9.29 9.65
C LEU A 63 18.97 10.35 10.61
N PHE A 64 18.16 11.32 11.01
CA PHE A 64 18.59 12.41 11.91
C PHE A 64 18.29 12.14 13.40
N ASN A 65 17.47 11.13 13.71
CA ASN A 65 17.15 10.70 15.08
C ASN A 65 17.26 9.17 15.13
N PRO A 66 18.50 8.64 15.26
CA PRO A 66 18.74 7.21 15.09
C PRO A 66 17.97 6.40 16.13
N ALA A 67 16.96 5.67 15.66
CA ALA A 67 16.31 4.60 16.40
C ALA A 67 17.03 3.28 16.12
N SER A 68 16.79 2.26 16.96
CA SER A 68 17.31 0.92 16.69
C SER A 68 16.72 0.37 15.39
N THR A 69 17.49 -0.43 14.63
CA THR A 69 16.98 -1.08 13.40
C THR A 69 15.67 -1.84 13.63
N PRO A 70 15.50 -2.62 14.73
CA PRO A 70 14.20 -3.24 15.05
C PRO A 70 13.06 -2.23 15.20
N SER A 71 13.29 -1.11 15.91
CA SER A 71 12.29 -0.04 16.09
C SER A 71 11.88 0.59 14.75
N SER A 72 12.86 0.89 13.88
CA SER A 72 12.59 1.47 12.56
C SER A 72 11.80 0.51 11.67
N ASN A 73 12.18 -0.77 11.63
CA ASN A 73 11.47 -1.80 10.87
C ASN A 73 10.03 -1.98 11.36
N ARG A 74 9.83 -1.95 12.68
CA ARG A 74 8.49 -1.98 13.29
C ARG A 74 7.66 -0.79 12.81
N SER A 75 8.23 0.42 12.84
CA SER A 75 7.51 1.63 12.40
C SER A 75 7.10 1.57 10.93
N PHE A 76 8.00 1.13 10.03
CA PHE A 76 7.66 0.97 8.61
C PHE A 76 6.58 -0.08 8.38
N SER A 77 6.61 -1.18 9.14
CA SER A 77 5.62 -2.25 9.01
C SER A 77 4.20 -1.74 9.33
N TYR A 78 4.01 -1.06 10.45
CA TYR A 78 2.71 -0.51 10.82
C TYR A 78 2.28 0.67 9.94
N THR A 79 3.22 1.47 9.43
CA THR A 79 2.92 2.48 8.40
C THR A 79 2.36 1.82 7.14
N GLY A 80 3.00 0.76 6.63
CA GLY A 80 2.58 0.07 5.43
C GLY A 80 1.21 -0.59 5.58
N ILE A 81 0.95 -1.20 6.73
CA ILE A 81 -0.36 -1.79 7.04
C ILE A 81 -1.45 -0.70 7.10
N SER A 82 -1.16 0.43 7.75
CA SER A 82 -2.09 1.57 7.82
C SER A 82 -2.43 2.12 6.43
N LEU A 83 -1.40 2.28 5.58
CA LEU A 83 -1.59 2.74 4.20
C LEU A 83 -2.46 1.75 3.41
N TYR A 84 -2.12 0.45 3.43
CA TYR A 84 -2.88 -0.57 2.70
C TYR A 84 -4.35 -0.57 3.12
N GLU A 85 -4.64 -0.63 4.42
CA GLU A 85 -6.01 -0.66 4.93
C GLU A 85 -6.80 0.62 4.58
N ALA A 86 -6.12 1.77 4.47
CA ALA A 86 -6.74 3.03 4.09
C ALA A 86 -7.07 3.11 2.59
N VAL A 87 -6.28 2.49 1.71
CA VAL A 87 -6.47 2.58 0.24
C VAL A 87 -7.14 1.35 -0.37
N ARG A 88 -7.24 0.24 0.37
CA ARG A 88 -7.74 -1.04 -0.16
C ARG A 88 -9.12 -0.93 -0.82
N MET A 89 -9.95 0.01 -0.39
CA MET A 89 -11.27 0.24 -1.00
C MET A 89 -11.21 0.66 -2.48
N GLY A 90 -10.09 1.19 -2.95
CA GLY A 90 -9.84 1.46 -4.38
C GLY A 90 -9.06 0.38 -5.10
N ILE A 91 -8.74 -0.74 -4.44
CA ILE A 91 -8.02 -1.89 -5.00
C ILE A 91 -9.03 -3.01 -5.29
N PRO A 92 -9.23 -3.41 -6.56
CA PRO A 92 -10.13 -4.49 -6.91
C PRO A 92 -9.79 -5.79 -6.16
N ASN A 93 -10.81 -6.49 -5.65
CA ASN A 93 -10.68 -7.76 -4.93
C ASN A 93 -9.78 -7.73 -3.68
N SER A 94 -9.49 -6.55 -3.15
CA SER A 94 -8.68 -6.44 -1.94
C SER A 94 -9.38 -7.06 -0.74
N VAL A 95 -8.59 -7.66 0.14
CA VAL A 95 -9.06 -8.20 1.41
C VAL A 95 -8.34 -7.48 2.55
N SER A 96 -9.05 -7.24 3.65
CA SER A 96 -8.41 -6.70 4.85
C SER A 96 -7.34 -7.67 5.36
N LEU A 97 -6.19 -7.13 5.75
CA LEU A 97 -5.08 -7.82 6.39
C LEU A 97 -5.46 -8.40 7.74
N SER A 98 -6.56 -7.95 8.37
CA SER A 98 -7.10 -8.58 9.58
C SER A 98 -7.39 -10.07 9.40
N LYS A 99 -7.65 -10.52 8.17
CA LYS A 99 -7.86 -11.93 7.82
C LYS A 99 -6.57 -12.73 7.63
N ARG A 100 -5.41 -12.07 7.69
CA ARG A 100 -4.10 -12.63 7.33
C ARG A 100 -3.06 -12.45 8.44
N LEU A 101 -3.11 -11.34 9.16
CA LEU A 101 -2.15 -10.98 10.19
C LEU A 101 -2.63 -11.47 11.56
N ASN A 102 -1.69 -11.99 12.34
CA ASN A 102 -1.96 -12.59 13.63
C ASN A 102 -2.60 -11.57 14.60
N GLN A 103 -3.76 -11.92 15.14
CA GLN A 103 -4.47 -11.15 16.17
C GLN A 103 -4.80 -9.70 15.77
N MET A 104 -4.76 -9.39 14.47
CA MET A 104 -5.17 -8.08 13.98
C MET A 104 -6.70 -7.96 14.06
N PRO A 105 -7.24 -6.91 14.70
CA PRO A 105 -8.68 -6.75 14.85
C PRO A 105 -9.34 -6.46 13.51
N GLU A 106 -10.67 -6.60 13.45
CA GLU A 106 -11.43 -6.13 12.30
C GLU A 106 -11.19 -4.63 12.08
N MET A 107 -10.85 -4.25 10.85
CA MET A 107 -10.52 -2.88 10.51
C MET A 107 -11.78 -2.09 10.15
N PRO A 108 -11.80 -0.77 10.44
CA PRO A 108 -12.81 0.13 9.92
C PRO A 108 -13.07 -0.10 8.43
N SER A 109 -14.34 -0.07 8.04
CA SER A 109 -14.77 -0.21 6.65
C SER A 109 -15.48 1.06 6.19
N PRO A 110 -15.40 1.41 4.90
CA PRO A 110 -16.11 2.55 4.36
C PRO A 110 -17.63 2.38 4.49
N GLU A 111 -18.33 3.49 4.63
CA GLU A 111 -19.78 3.52 4.63
C GLU A 111 -20.33 3.05 3.27
N LYS A 112 -21.36 2.19 3.30
CA LYS A 112 -21.99 1.69 2.07
C LYS A 112 -22.56 2.86 1.26
N ASN A 113 -22.40 2.79 -0.06
CA ASN A 113 -22.92 3.77 -1.02
C ASN A 113 -22.41 5.21 -0.78
N LYS A 114 -21.25 5.37 -0.15
CA LYS A 114 -20.57 6.67 0.02
C LYS A 114 -19.26 6.67 -0.75
N GLU A 115 -18.99 7.78 -1.40
CA GLU A 115 -17.73 8.02 -2.12
C GLU A 115 -16.62 8.44 -1.15
N TYR A 116 -15.39 7.99 -1.43
CA TYR A 116 -14.18 8.40 -0.72
C TYR A 116 -13.05 8.66 -1.72
N SER A 117 -12.13 9.54 -1.35
CA SER A 117 -10.84 9.74 -2.01
C SER A 117 -9.78 8.86 -1.33
N VAL A 118 -9.22 7.91 -2.08
CA VAL A 118 -8.14 7.05 -1.58
C VAL A 118 -6.87 7.83 -1.29
N GLN A 119 -6.56 8.90 -2.05
CA GLN A 119 -5.41 9.78 -1.76
C GLN A 119 -5.61 10.54 -0.44
N THR A 120 -6.82 11.03 -0.17
CA THR A 120 -7.13 11.73 1.09
C THR A 120 -7.08 10.78 2.28
N ALA A 121 -7.63 9.57 2.13
CA ALA A 121 -7.55 8.54 3.16
C ALA A 121 -6.10 8.13 3.44
N ALA A 122 -5.29 7.92 2.38
CA ALA A 122 -3.86 7.61 2.50
C ALA A 122 -3.10 8.70 3.26
N ASN A 123 -3.26 9.97 2.86
CA ASN A 123 -2.57 11.08 3.49
C ASN A 123 -2.90 11.18 4.99
N ALA A 124 -4.19 11.09 5.33
CA ALA A 124 -4.64 11.15 6.72
C ALA A 124 -4.15 9.94 7.55
N ALA A 125 -4.18 8.73 6.98
CA ALA A 125 -3.70 7.53 7.66
C ALA A 125 -2.19 7.61 7.93
N MET A 126 -1.40 7.96 6.92
CA MET A 126 0.06 8.06 7.04
C MET A 126 0.48 9.19 7.99
N ALA A 127 -0.19 10.33 7.96
CA ALA A 127 0.07 11.40 8.91
C ALA A 127 -0.21 10.99 10.36
N SER A 128 -1.37 10.35 10.60
CA SER A 128 -1.76 9.89 11.93
C SER A 128 -0.81 8.81 12.47
N ILE A 129 -0.53 7.76 11.69
CA ILE A 129 0.36 6.68 12.15
C ILE A 129 1.79 7.17 12.35
N THR A 130 2.27 8.12 11.54
CA THR A 130 3.60 8.73 11.72
C THR A 130 3.69 9.46 13.06
N ARG A 131 2.70 10.29 13.42
CA ARG A 131 2.71 10.95 14.74
C ARG A 131 2.70 9.96 15.90
N SER A 132 1.98 8.84 15.75
CA SER A 132 1.86 7.82 16.79
C SER A 132 3.13 6.98 16.98
N LEU A 133 3.83 6.64 15.90
CA LEU A 133 4.99 5.74 15.96
C LEU A 133 6.32 6.48 16.19
N PHE A 134 6.43 7.73 15.74
CA PHE A 134 7.66 8.52 15.82
C PHE A 134 7.62 9.53 16.98
N THR A 135 7.32 9.05 18.20
CA THR A 135 7.12 9.90 19.39
C THR A 135 8.38 10.64 19.85
N GLY A 136 9.58 10.14 19.49
CA GLY A 136 10.86 10.82 19.72
C GLY A 136 11.17 11.95 18.73
N ALA A 137 10.25 12.29 17.83
CA ALA A 137 10.43 13.38 16.89
C ALA A 137 10.59 14.73 17.62
N ASN A 138 11.66 15.47 17.29
CA ASN A 138 11.84 16.85 17.74
C ASN A 138 10.77 17.77 17.13
N ASP A 139 10.70 19.02 17.60
CA ASP A 139 9.65 19.95 17.17
C ASP A 139 9.73 20.28 15.67
N ALA A 140 10.93 20.32 15.08
CA ALA A 140 11.10 20.50 13.64
C ALA A 140 10.48 19.34 12.83
N ASN A 141 10.63 18.10 13.29
CA ASN A 141 10.00 16.93 12.68
C ASN A 141 8.48 16.97 12.83
N LYS A 142 7.94 17.37 13.98
CA LYS A 142 6.49 17.54 14.18
C LYS A 142 5.92 18.58 13.21
N ILE A 143 6.59 19.72 13.08
CA ILE A 143 6.24 20.76 12.09
C ILE A 143 6.28 20.19 10.67
N SER A 144 7.29 19.37 10.36
CA SER A 144 7.45 18.76 9.03
C SER A 144 6.32 17.78 8.70
N ILE A 145 5.88 16.99 9.68
CA ILE A 145 4.71 16.10 9.57
C ILE A 145 3.44 16.92 9.28
N ASP A 146 3.18 17.95 10.08
CA ASP A 146 2.01 18.82 9.91
C ASP A 146 2.03 19.53 8.55
N SER A 147 3.20 20.01 8.14
CA SER A 147 3.39 20.69 6.85
C SER A 147 3.11 19.76 5.67
N LEU A 148 3.59 18.52 5.71
CA LEU A 148 3.35 17.53 4.64
C LEU A 148 1.86 17.15 4.57
N GLU A 149 1.22 16.88 5.70
CA GLU A 149 -0.21 16.58 5.73
C GLU A 149 -1.02 17.74 5.14
N ASN A 150 -0.70 18.98 5.55
CA ASN A 150 -1.40 20.18 5.09
C ASN A 150 -1.17 20.49 3.61
N ALA A 151 0.05 20.27 3.09
CA ALA A 151 0.32 20.43 1.66
C ALA A 151 -0.55 19.53 0.81
N TYR A 152 -0.66 18.24 1.17
CA TYR A 152 -1.55 17.31 0.50
C TYR A 152 -3.03 17.65 0.72
N ASN A 153 -3.42 18.04 1.93
CA ASN A 153 -4.81 18.45 2.20
C ASN A 153 -5.23 19.63 1.33
N ASN A 154 -4.39 20.65 1.19
CA ASN A 154 -4.68 21.83 0.37
C ASN A 154 -4.84 21.47 -1.10
N ARG A 155 -4.00 20.56 -1.62
CA ARG A 155 -4.11 20.07 -3.00
C ARG A 155 -5.37 19.23 -3.22
N LEU A 156 -5.65 18.29 -2.32
CA LEU A 156 -6.73 17.31 -2.46
C LEU A 156 -8.12 17.90 -2.19
N LYS A 157 -8.24 18.95 -1.38
CA LYS A 157 -9.51 19.69 -1.20
C LYS A 157 -10.04 20.28 -2.51
N LEU A 158 -9.16 20.51 -3.49
CA LEU A 158 -9.53 21.06 -4.80
C LEU A 158 -10.00 19.98 -5.79
N THR A 159 -9.77 18.69 -5.48
CA THR A 159 -10.05 17.59 -6.42
C THR A 159 -11.34 16.83 -6.09
N VAL A 160 -11.90 17.01 -4.89
CA VAL A 160 -13.11 16.32 -4.43
C VAL A 160 -14.02 17.26 -3.66
N SER A 161 -15.29 16.88 -3.48
CA SER A 161 -16.21 17.66 -2.64
C SER A 161 -15.76 17.67 -1.17
N SER A 162 -16.13 18.72 -0.44
CA SER A 162 -15.83 18.86 0.99
C SER A 162 -16.30 17.63 1.80
N SER A 163 -17.49 17.10 1.50
CA SER A 163 -18.02 15.93 2.20
C SER A 163 -17.20 14.65 1.93
N VAL A 164 -16.71 14.46 0.69
CA VAL A 164 -15.82 13.34 0.33
C VAL A 164 -14.47 13.50 1.03
N PHE A 165 -13.92 14.71 1.03
CA PHE A 165 -12.66 15.01 1.68
C PHE A 165 -12.68 14.71 3.18
N GLU A 166 -13.64 15.28 3.93
CA GLU A 166 -13.73 15.13 5.38
C GLU A 166 -13.99 13.69 5.82
N ARG A 167 -14.86 12.98 5.09
CA ARG A 167 -15.14 11.57 5.34
C ARG A 167 -13.92 10.69 5.06
N SER A 168 -13.17 10.99 4.00
CA SER A 168 -11.94 10.27 3.65
C SER A 168 -10.83 10.51 4.67
N GLN A 169 -10.66 11.74 5.14
CA GLN A 169 -9.74 12.03 6.23
C GLN A 169 -10.12 11.24 7.49
N THR A 170 -11.39 11.34 7.90
CA THR A 170 -11.90 10.65 9.09
C THR A 170 -11.65 9.14 9.02
N PHE A 171 -11.90 8.54 7.84
CA PHE A 171 -11.64 7.13 7.61
C PHE A 171 -10.15 6.79 7.73
N GLY A 172 -9.26 7.52 7.06
CA GLY A 172 -7.81 7.32 7.17
C GLY A 172 -7.30 7.42 8.61
N ARG A 173 -7.77 8.41 9.38
CA ARG A 173 -7.42 8.57 10.81
C ARG A 173 -7.90 7.38 11.66
N LYS A 174 -9.13 6.90 11.41
CA LYS A 174 -9.67 5.71 12.11
C LYS A 174 -8.87 4.45 11.83
N ILE A 175 -8.44 4.25 10.58
CA ILE A 175 -7.57 3.13 10.19
C ILE A 175 -6.24 3.22 10.96
N ALA A 176 -5.56 4.37 10.90
CA ALA A 176 -4.28 4.57 11.59
C ALA A 176 -4.39 4.35 13.11
N LEU A 177 -5.47 4.85 13.73
CA LEU A 177 -5.74 4.63 15.15
C LEU A 177 -5.89 3.13 15.45
N ALA A 178 -6.71 2.41 14.69
CA ALA A 178 -6.91 0.97 14.89
C ALA A 178 -5.61 0.17 14.72
N VAL A 179 -4.78 0.50 13.72
CA VAL A 179 -3.46 -0.14 13.55
C VAL A 179 -2.52 0.20 14.70
N PHE A 180 -2.50 1.45 15.16
CA PHE A 180 -1.66 1.86 16.28
C PHE A 180 -2.06 1.14 17.58
N GLU A 181 -3.36 1.05 17.88
CA GLU A 181 -3.84 0.32 19.06
C GLU A 181 -3.49 -1.16 18.98
N TRP A 182 -3.65 -1.79 17.81
CA TRP A 182 -3.21 -3.16 17.61
C TRP A 182 -1.69 -3.31 17.83
N SER A 183 -0.89 -2.36 17.34
CA SER A 183 0.57 -2.41 17.49
C SER A 183 1.00 -2.50 18.95
N LYS A 184 0.28 -1.89 19.91
CA LYS A 184 0.64 -1.92 21.35
C LYS A 184 0.60 -3.32 21.95
N SER A 185 -0.03 -4.28 21.29
CA SER A 185 -0.13 -5.67 21.74
C SER A 185 1.02 -6.57 21.27
N ASP A 186 1.95 -6.05 20.46
CA ASP A 186 3.00 -6.83 19.79
C ASP A 186 4.24 -7.15 20.65
N LYS A 187 4.23 -6.72 21.92
CA LYS A 187 5.29 -6.97 22.91
C LYS A 187 6.67 -6.44 22.50
N PHE A 188 6.71 -5.37 21.70
CA PHE A 188 7.93 -4.63 21.40
C PHE A 188 8.47 -3.85 22.62
#